data_AF-A0A0K8JAU4-F1
#
_entry.id   AF-A0A0K8JAU4-F1
#
_cell.length_a   1.000
_cell.length_b   1.000
_cell.length_c   1.000
_cell.angle_alpha   90.00
_cell.angle_beta   90.00
_cell.angle_gamma   90.00
#
_symmetry.space_group_name_H-M   'P 1'
#
loop_
_entity.id
_entity.type
_entity.pdbx_description
1 polymer ?
#
loop_
_entity_poly.entity_id
_entity_poly.type
_entity_poly.pdbx_seq_one_letter_code
_entity_poly.pdbx_strand_id
1 'polypeptide(L)' 'MGQNGEIIIKIDGMSCGHCKAAVEKALRDVAGVITAEVDLGKKQAVVTGAAALSDLRAAVEDAGYDVVG' A
#
# COMPACT_ATOMS: atom_id res chain seq x y z
N MET A 1 9.37 15.44 17.29
CA MET A 1 9.39 15.53 15.81
C MET A 1 8.80 14.24 15.26
N GLY A 2 7.47 14.13 15.17
CA GLY A 2 6.79 12.97 14.63
C GLY A 2 6.22 13.32 13.27
N GLN A 3 7.03 13.19 12.23
CA GLN A 3 6.53 13.29 10.86
C GLN A 3 6.08 11.87 10.48
N ASN A 4 4.86 11.52 10.88
CA ASN A 4 4.24 10.32 10.36
C ASN A 4 3.78 10.65 8.93
N GLY A 5 4.47 10.09 7.94
CA GLY A 5 4.20 10.36 6.54
C GLY A 5 2.95 9.61 6.09
N GLU A 6 2.04 10.31 5.42
CA GLU A 6 1.03 9.66 4.58
C GLU A 6 1.61 9.47 3.18
N ILE A 7 1.49 8.26 2.67
CA ILE A 7 2.07 7.81 1.42
C ILE A 7 0.92 7.27 0.59
N ILE A 8 0.64 7.94 -0.52
CA ILE A 8 -0.43 7.56 -1.44
C ILE A 8 0.21 6.83 -2.61
N ILE A 9 -0.12 5.56 -2.74
CA ILE A 9 0.42 4.67 -3.74
C ILE A 9 -0.68 4.35 -4.75
N LYS A 10 -0.42 4.58 -6.04
CA LYS A 10 -1.34 4.13 -7.09
C LYS A 10 -0.96 2.71 -7.48
N ILE A 11 -1.97 1.85 -7.56
CA ILE A 11 -1.78 0.44 -7.92
C ILE A 11 -2.56 0.21 -9.20
N ASP A 12 -1.87 -0.24 -10.24
CA ASP A 12 -2.45 -0.62 -11.52
C ASP A 12 -2.49 -2.15 -11.58
N GLY A 13 -3.50 -2.71 -12.25
CA GLY A 13 -3.77 -4.14 -12.15
C GLY A 13 -4.70 -4.55 -11.00
N MET A 14 -5.27 -3.60 -10.23
CA MET A 14 -6.49 -3.86 -9.44
C MET A 14 -7.71 -4.11 -10.35
N SER A 15 -7.65 -5.18 -11.15
CA SER A 15 -8.72 -5.58 -12.05
C SER A 15 -9.73 -6.53 -11.39
N CYS A 16 -9.48 -6.96 -10.14
CA CYS A 16 -10.36 -7.85 -9.40
C CYS A 16 -10.49 -7.43 -7.93
N GLY A 17 -11.71 -7.39 -7.39
CA GLY A 17 -11.99 -6.95 -6.02
C GLY A 17 -11.33 -7.80 -4.91
N HIS A 18 -10.89 -9.02 -5.22
CA HIS A 18 -10.12 -9.88 -4.31
C HIS A 18 -8.72 -9.34 -4.02
N CYS A 19 -8.16 -8.52 -4.91
CA CYS A 19 -6.80 -8.03 -4.83
C CYS A 19 -6.59 -7.01 -3.71
N LYS A 20 -7.63 -6.21 -3.41
CA LYS A 20 -7.55 -5.11 -2.44
C LYS A 20 -7.12 -5.58 -1.05
N ALA A 21 -7.70 -6.70 -0.59
CA ALA A 21 -7.56 -7.15 0.79
C ALA A 21 -6.19 -7.79 1.01
N ALA A 22 -5.65 -8.44 -0.03
CA ALA A 22 -4.28 -8.95 -0.01
C ALA A 22 -3.27 -7.81 0.07
N VAL A 23 -3.44 -6.76 -0.77
CA VAL A 23 -2.57 -5.58 -0.77
C VAL A 23 -2.63 -4.81 0.56
N GLU A 24 -3.83 -4.53 1.07
CA GLU A 24 -4.00 -3.82 2.34
C GLU A 24 -3.29 -4.57 3.48
N LYS A 25 -3.49 -5.88 3.54
CA LYS A 25 -2.87 -6.72 4.58
C LYS A 25 -1.35 -6.78 4.44
N ALA A 26 -0.82 -6.88 3.22
CA ALA A 26 0.62 -6.89 2.96
C ALA A 26 1.26 -5.55 3.34
N LEU A 27 0.66 -4.42 2.94
CA LEU A 27 1.13 -3.08 3.31
C LEU A 27 1.11 -2.88 4.83
N ARG A 28 0.07 -3.37 5.51
CA ARG A 28 -0.05 -3.27 6.97
C ARG A 28 0.92 -4.17 7.74
N ASP A 29 1.47 -5.19 7.08
CA ASP A 29 2.52 -6.06 7.63
C ASP A 29 3.91 -5.42 7.55
N VAL A 30 4.08 -4.39 6.70
CA VAL A 30 5.36 -3.69 6.54
C VAL A 30 5.79 -3.00 7.83
N ALA A 31 7.04 -3.21 8.22
CA ALA A 31 7.64 -2.57 9.37
C ALA A 31 7.65 -1.04 9.19
N GLY A 32 6.97 -0.33 10.11
CA GLY A 32 6.84 1.12 10.07
C GLY A 32 5.50 1.62 9.50
N VAL A 33 4.61 0.73 9.06
CA VAL A 33 3.23 1.08 8.72
C VAL A 33 2.38 1.12 9.99
N ILE A 34 1.63 2.21 10.16
CA ILE A 34 0.66 2.37 11.24
C ILE A 34 -0.74 2.04 10.73
N THR A 35 -1.11 2.61 9.59
CA THR A 35 -2.40 2.35 8.94
C THR A 35 -2.20 2.13 7.44
N ALA A 36 -2.96 1.21 6.85
CA ALA A 36 -3.03 1.03 5.41
C ALA A 36 -4.50 0.90 5.02
N GLU A 37 -4.93 1.67 4.04
CA GLU A 37 -6.30 1.72 3.55
C GLU A 37 -6.31 1.69 2.03
N VAL A 38 -7.04 0.75 1.42
CA VAL A 38 -7.08 0.60 -0.03
C VAL A 38 -8.39 1.15 -0.59
N ASP A 39 -8.27 2.19 -1.41
CA ASP A 39 -9.35 2.91 -2.06
C ASP A 39 -9.56 2.41 -3.49
N LEU A 40 -10.47 1.45 -3.67
CA LEU A 40 -10.84 0.97 -5.01
C LEU A 40 -11.54 2.05 -5.84
N GLY A 41 -12.30 2.95 -5.20
CA GLY A 41 -13.00 4.04 -5.88
C GLY A 41 -12.05 5.02 -6.58
N LYS A 42 -10.88 5.24 -5.98
CA LYS A 42 -9.82 6.11 -6.52
C LYS A 42 -8.61 5.35 -7.08
N LYS A 43 -8.66 4.01 -7.10
CA LYS A 43 -7.59 3.11 -7.55
C LYS A 43 -6.23 3.39 -6.89
N GLN A 44 -6.22 3.57 -5.57
CA GLN A 44 -5.02 3.94 -4.82
C GLN A 44 -5.04 3.35 -3.40
N ALA A 45 -3.87 3.14 -2.82
CA ALA A 45 -3.69 2.74 -1.43
C ALA A 45 -3.06 3.89 -0.64
N VAL A 46 -3.66 4.22 0.49
CA VAL A 46 -3.17 5.22 1.43
C VAL A 46 -2.51 4.49 2.58
N VAL A 47 -1.22 4.73 2.78
CA VAL A 47 -0.44 4.13 3.85
C VAL A 47 0.11 5.24 4.72
N THR A 48 -0.10 5.12 6.03
CA THR A 48 0.31 6.13 7.00
C THR A 48 1.33 5.49 7.93
N GLY A 49 2.53 6.05 7.98
CA GLY A 49 3.61 5.50 8.78
C GLY A 49 4.96 6.16 8.56
N ALA A 50 6.00 5.48 9.05
CA ALA A 50 7.39 5.79 8.80
C ALA A 50 8.02 4.83 7.76
N ALA A 51 7.22 3.96 7.14
CA ALA A 51 7.67 3.02 6.12
C ALA A 51 8.14 3.76 4.85
N ALA A 52 9.18 3.24 4.21
CA ALA A 52 9.67 3.79 2.95
C ALA A 52 8.84 3.27 1.77
N LEU A 53 8.71 4.09 0.71
CA LEU A 53 8.03 3.69 -0.53
C LEU A 53 8.60 2.37 -1.10
N SER A 54 9.91 2.12 -0.94
CA SER A 54 10.55 0.88 -1.40
C SER A 54 10.09 -0.36 -0.63
N ASP A 55 9.91 -0.28 0.68
CA ASP A 55 9.37 -1.40 1.49
C ASP A 55 7.91 -1.67 1.14
N LEU A 56 7.12 -0.60 0.97
CA LEU A 56 5.72 -0.70 0.57
C LEU A 56 5.60 -1.34 -0.81
N ARG A 57 6.40 -0.89 -1.77
CA ARG A 57 6.53 -1.53 -3.10
C ARG A 57 6.86 -3.01 -2.97
N ALA A 58 7.90 -3.36 -2.20
CA ALA A 58 8.34 -4.75 -2.08
C ALA A 58 7.23 -5.65 -1.52
N ALA A 59 6.50 -5.18 -0.50
CA ALA A 59 5.36 -5.92 0.05
C ALA A 59 4.20 -6.08 -0.94
N VAL A 60 3.98 -5.08 -1.80
CA VAL A 60 2.95 -5.14 -2.85
C VAL A 60 3.38 -6.09 -3.98
N GLU A 61 4.65 -6.05 -4.40
CA GLU A 61 5.24 -6.99 -5.37
C GLU A 61 5.21 -8.44 -4.84
N ASP A 62 5.53 -8.66 -3.56
CA ASP A 62 5.47 -9.98 -2.90
C ASP A 62 4.03 -10.52 -2.83
N ALA A 63 3.06 -9.62 -2.65
CA ALA A 63 1.64 -9.94 -2.76
C ALA A 63 1.16 -10.21 -4.21
N GLY A 64 2.02 -9.98 -5.22
CA GLY A 64 1.74 -10.22 -6.64
C GLY A 64 1.11 -9.04 -7.38
N TYR A 65 1.35 -7.81 -6.91
CA TYR A 65 0.80 -6.60 -7.50
C TYR A 65 1.90 -5.59 -7.87
N ASP A 66 1.64 -4.78 -8.88
CA ASP A 66 2.58 -3.76 -9.33
C ASP A 66 2.13 -2.38 -8.85
N VAL A 67 3.06 -1.66 -8.23
CA VAL A 67 2.85 -0.27 -7.80
C VAL A 67 3.28 0.65 -8.93
N VAL A 68 2.34 1.44 -9.45
CA VAL A 68 2.62 2.47 -10.45
C VAL A 68 2.58 3.86 -9.81
N GLY A 69 3.69 4.27 -9.20
CA GLY A 69 3.78 5.57 -8.53
C GLY A 69 5.21 6.07 -8.42
#